data_AF-A0A9X3CZH7-F1
#
_entry.id   AF-A0A9X3CZH7-F1
#
_cell.length_a   1.000
_cell.length_b   1.000
_cell.length_c   1.000
_cell.angle_alpha   90.00
_cell.angle_beta   90.00
_cell.angle_gamma   90.00
#
_symmetry.space_group_name_H-M   'P 1'
#
loop_
_entity.id
_entity.type
_entity.pdbx_description
1 polymer ?
#
loop_
_entity_poly.entity_id
_entity_poly.type
_entity_poly.pdbx_seq_one_letter_code
_entity_poly.pdbx_strand_id
1 'polypeptide(L)'
;MKSLTTILLLVLSNAFMTLAWYGHLKFGEWKGVAKWGLFGLIVISWGIAFFEYCFQVPANRIGFSGTGGPFSLVQLKVLQEVITLVVFVVFSVIFFKNETFSSNHLIGFIFLILAVYFIFKG
;
A
#
# COMPACT_ATOMS: atom_id res chain seq x y z
N MET A 1 12.75 -17.99 -3.38
CA MET A 1 11.57 -17.62 -4.19
C MET A 1 10.42 -17.03 -3.34
N LYS A 2 10.08 -17.60 -2.18
CA LYS A 2 8.98 -17.10 -1.31
C LYS A 2 9.07 -15.62 -0.92
N SER A 3 10.26 -15.10 -0.65
CA SER A 3 10.47 -13.68 -0.29
C SER A 3 10.05 -12.73 -1.41
N LEU A 4 10.50 -12.99 -2.64
CA LEU A 4 10.17 -12.17 -3.81
C LEU A 4 8.68 -12.21 -4.12
N THR A 5 8.07 -13.40 -4.08
CA THR A 5 6.62 -13.56 -4.28
C THR A 5 5.83 -12.79 -3.23
N THR A 6 6.25 -12.82 -1.96
CA THR A 6 5.62 -12.04 -0.88
C THR A 6 5.68 -10.55 -1.20
N ILE A 7 6.86 -10.03 -1.55
CA ILE A 7 7.04 -8.60 -1.87
C ILE A 7 6.16 -8.19 -3.05
N LEU A 8 6.15 -8.95 -4.14
CA LEU A 8 5.35 -8.63 -5.33
C LEU A 8 3.85 -8.60 -5.01
N LEU A 9 3.35 -9.57 -4.24
CA LEU A 9 1.96 -9.59 -3.82
C LEU A 9 1.61 -8.42 -2.88
N LEU A 10 2.51 -8.05 -1.96
CA LEU A 10 2.34 -6.87 -1.12
C LEU A 10 2.32 -5.58 -1.95
N VAL A 11 3.16 -5.45 -2.98
CA VAL A 11 3.13 -4.29 -3.88
C VAL A 11 1.79 -4.19 -4.62
N LEU A 12 1.32 -5.30 -5.19
CA LEU A 12 0.02 -5.34 -5.88
C LEU A 12 -1.13 -5.00 -4.92
N SER A 13 -1.14 -5.61 -3.74
CA SER A 13 -2.11 -5.33 -2.67
C SER A 13 -2.15 -3.83 -2.34
N ASN A 14 -0.99 -3.22 -2.06
CA ASN A 14 -0.92 -1.80 -1.70
C ASN A 14 -1.33 -0.86 -2.83
N ALA A 15 -1.16 -1.27 -4.09
CA ALA A 15 -1.68 -0.50 -5.23
C ALA A 15 -3.22 -0.47 -5.21
N PHE A 16 -3.87 -1.61 -4.98
CA PHE A 16 -5.33 -1.67 -4.82
C PHE A 16 -5.82 -0.92 -3.58
N MET A 17 -5.13 -1.05 -2.44
CA MET A 17 -5.43 -0.30 -1.22
C MET A 17 -5.40 1.22 -1.49
N THR A 18 -4.33 1.70 -2.13
CA THR A 18 -4.15 3.13 -2.44
C THR A 18 -5.24 3.63 -3.42
N LEU A 19 -5.60 2.82 -4.41
CA LEU A 19 -6.72 3.13 -5.32
C LEU A 19 -8.07 3.16 -4.58
N ALA A 20 -8.32 2.22 -3.67
CA ALA A 20 -9.55 2.16 -2.89
C ALA A 20 -9.70 3.39 -1.98
N TRP A 21 -8.61 3.85 -1.38
CA TRP A 21 -8.61 4.94 -0.41
C TRP A 21 -8.58 6.33 -1.07
N TYR A 22 -7.85 6.49 -2.16
CA TYR A 22 -7.58 7.83 -2.74
C TYR A 22 -8.04 7.98 -4.19
N GLY A 23 -8.27 6.88 -4.92
CA GLY A 23 -8.67 6.94 -6.33
C GLY A 23 -9.95 7.75 -6.53
N HIS A 24 -10.94 7.59 -5.64
CA HIS A 24 -12.20 8.33 -5.72
C HIS A 24 -12.03 9.85 -5.57
N LEU A 25 -10.98 10.32 -4.89
CA LEU A 25 -10.67 11.76 -4.76
C LEU A 25 -10.27 12.35 -6.11
N LYS A 26 -9.59 11.56 -6.96
CA LYS A 26 -9.26 11.98 -8.33
C LYS A 26 -10.45 11.81 -9.29
N PHE A 27 -11.22 10.74 -9.13
CA PHE A 27 -12.39 10.49 -9.97
C PHE A 27 -13.59 11.40 -9.64
N GLY A 28 -13.58 12.13 -8.52
CA GLY A 28 -14.54 13.18 -8.24
C GLY A 28 -14.60 14.28 -9.30
N GLU A 29 -13.55 14.45 -10.11
CA GLU A 29 -13.51 15.36 -11.27
C GLU A 29 -14.28 14.82 -12.49
N TRP A 30 -14.61 13.52 -12.52
CA TRP A 30 -15.41 12.92 -13.58
C TRP A 30 -16.89 13.14 -13.29
N LYS A 31 -17.56 13.94 -14.15
CA LYS A 31 -18.98 14.31 -14.03
C LYS A 31 -19.95 13.14 -13.80
N GLY A 32 -19.56 11.91 -14.18
CA GLY A 32 -20.31 10.69 -13.94
C GLY A 32 -20.22 10.17 -12.50
N VAL A 33 -19.06 10.29 -11.85
CA VAL A 33 -18.76 9.75 -10.51
C VAL A 33 -19.28 10.68 -9.40
N ALA A 34 -19.31 11.99 -9.65
CA ALA A 34 -19.92 12.98 -8.75
C ALA A 34 -21.41 12.68 -8.41
N LYS A 35 -22.11 11.92 -9.27
CA LYS A 35 -23.51 11.50 -9.05
C LYS A 35 -23.68 10.32 -8.09
N TRP A 36 -22.61 9.59 -7.76
CA TRP A 36 -22.71 8.31 -7.03
C TRP A 36 -22.93 8.50 -5.52
N GLY A 37 -22.85 9.75 -5.03
CA GLY A 37 -22.98 10.07 -3.62
C GLY A 37 -21.92 9.38 -2.76
N LEU A 38 -21.91 9.66 -1.45
CA LEU A 38 -20.94 9.03 -0.54
C LEU A 38 -21.11 7.51 -0.50
N PHE A 39 -22.36 7.03 -0.52
CA PHE A 39 -22.65 5.59 -0.44
C PHE A 39 -22.11 4.81 -1.65
N GLY A 40 -22.30 5.31 -2.88
CA GLY A 40 -21.78 4.65 -4.08
C GLY A 40 -20.25 4.62 -4.10
N LEU A 41 -19.59 5.68 -3.62
CA LEU A 41 -18.13 5.70 -3.48
C LEU A 41 -17.64 4.65 -2.48
N ILE A 42 -18.29 4.50 -1.33
CA ILE A 42 -17.95 3.48 -0.33
C ILE A 42 -18.05 2.07 -0.93
N VAL A 43 -19.13 1.78 -1.67
CA VAL A 43 -19.34 0.46 -2.30
C VAL A 43 -18.28 0.17 -3.37
N ILE A 44 -17.92 1.16 -4.19
CA ILE A 44 -16.84 1.01 -5.17
C ILE A 44 -15.51 0.76 -4.48
N SER A 45 -15.16 1.56 -3.46
CA SER A 45 -13.92 1.39 -2.68
C SER A 45 -13.87 0.02 -2.01
N TRP A 46 -14.99 -0.50 -1.51
CA TRP A 46 -15.09 -1.88 -1.00
C TRP A 46 -14.84 -2.92 -2.08
N GLY A 47 -15.41 -2.72 -3.28
CA GLY A 47 -15.15 -3.59 -4.43
C GLY A 47 -13.68 -3.63 -4.83
N ILE A 48 -12.96 -2.52 -4.73
CA ILE A 48 -11.51 -2.45 -4.98
C ILE A 48 -10.74 -3.14 -3.83
N ALA A 49 -11.11 -2.89 -2.58
CA ALA A 49 -10.49 -3.49 -1.39
C ALA A 49 -10.63 -5.03 -1.39
N PHE A 50 -11.68 -5.59 -1.98
CA PHE A 50 -11.76 -7.04 -2.18
C PHE A 50 -10.54 -7.60 -2.93
N PHE A 51 -10.12 -6.93 -4.02
CA PHE A 51 -8.92 -7.35 -4.78
C PHE A 51 -7.63 -7.15 -3.99
N GLU A 52 -7.51 -6.07 -3.20
CA GLU A 52 -6.41 -5.90 -2.23
C GLU A 52 -6.27 -7.16 -1.36
N TYR A 53 -7.37 -7.60 -0.72
CA TYR A 53 -7.35 -8.78 0.15
C TYR A 53 -7.00 -10.07 -0.60
N CYS A 54 -7.38 -10.21 -1.87
CA CYS A 54 -6.99 -11.35 -2.70
C CYS A 54 -5.47 -11.47 -2.87
N PHE A 55 -4.69 -10.37 -2.72
CA PHE A 55 -3.23 -10.40 -2.76
C PHE A 55 -2.61 -10.34 -1.35
N GLN A 56 -3.18 -9.54 -0.44
CA GLN A 56 -2.68 -9.35 0.91
C GLN A 56 -2.66 -10.64 1.72
N VAL A 57 -3.75 -11.42 1.67
CA VAL A 57 -3.90 -12.63 2.48
C VAL A 57 -2.91 -13.72 2.02
N PRO A 58 -2.78 -14.03 0.71
CA PRO A 58 -1.73 -14.94 0.24
C PRO A 58 -0.31 -14.44 0.53
N ALA A 59 -0.04 -13.14 0.38
CA ALA A 59 1.28 -12.58 0.66
C ALA A 59 1.71 -12.88 2.10
N ASN A 60 0.86 -12.52 3.07
CA ASN A 60 1.16 -12.73 4.49
C ASN A 60 1.29 -14.22 4.81
N ARG A 61 0.44 -15.08 4.23
CA ARG A 61 0.52 -16.53 4.48
C ARG A 61 1.76 -17.19 3.88
N ILE A 62 2.23 -16.74 2.72
CA ILE A 62 3.47 -17.23 2.09
C ILE A 62 4.70 -16.69 2.81
N GLY A 63 4.62 -15.44 3.27
CA GLY A 63 5.71 -14.71 3.89
C GLY A 63 5.96 -15.06 5.36
N PHE A 64 4.93 -15.46 6.11
CA PHE A 64 5.00 -15.58 7.56
C PHE A 64 5.75 -16.84 8.02
N SER A 65 6.66 -16.67 8.98
CA SER A 65 7.50 -17.74 9.51
C SER A 65 6.69 -18.86 10.16
N GLY A 66 5.60 -18.53 10.85
CA GLY A 66 4.69 -19.51 11.45
C GLY A 66 3.99 -20.43 10.43
N THR A 67 3.98 -20.06 9.15
CA THR A 67 3.43 -20.87 8.04
C THR A 67 4.54 -21.38 7.10
N GLY A 68 5.81 -21.33 7.52
CA GLY A 68 6.97 -21.80 6.75
C GLY A 68 7.51 -20.79 5.74
N GLY A 69 7.20 -19.50 5.93
CA GLY A 69 7.73 -18.36 5.21
C GLY A 69 9.03 -17.80 5.81
N PRO A 70 9.68 -16.84 5.13
CA PRO A 70 10.97 -16.30 5.54
C PRO A 70 10.92 -15.15 6.56
N PHE A 71 9.75 -14.57 6.85
CA PHE A 71 9.63 -13.33 7.63
C PHE A 71 8.85 -13.52 8.92
N SER A 72 9.29 -12.87 10.01
CA SER A 72 8.48 -12.76 11.23
C SER A 72 7.24 -11.89 11.00
N LEU A 73 6.27 -11.95 11.92
CA LEU A 73 5.08 -11.10 11.85
C LEU A 73 5.43 -9.60 11.78
N VAL A 74 6.40 -9.19 12.60
CA VAL A 74 6.86 -7.80 12.67
C VAL A 74 7.56 -7.39 11.38
N GLN A 75 8.42 -8.26 10.84
CA GLN A 75 9.09 -8.02 9.56
C GLN A 75 8.09 -7.87 8.40
N LEU A 76 7.04 -8.71 8.37
CA LEU A 76 5.97 -8.58 7.37
C LEU A 76 5.23 -7.26 7.47
N LYS A 77 4.88 -6.84 8.69
CA LYS A 77 4.16 -5.58 8.89
C LYS A 77 5.01 -4.39 8.43
N VAL A 78 6.28 -4.37 8.79
CA VAL A 78 7.20 -3.30 8.43
C VAL A 78 7.47 -3.27 6.93
N LEU A 79 7.64 -4.44 6.31
CA LEU A 79 7.73 -4.56 4.87
C LEU A 79 6.48 -3.99 4.19
N GLN A 80 5.30 -4.26 4.73
CA GLN A 80 4.05 -3.69 4.20
C GLN A 80 4.02 -2.17 4.35
N GLU A 81 4.39 -1.60 5.50
CA GLU A 81 4.42 -0.13 5.70
C GLU A 81 5.38 0.58 4.74
N VAL A 82 6.57 0.02 4.52
CA VAL A 82 7.52 0.56 3.54
C VAL A 82 6.92 0.53 2.13
N ILE A 83 6.33 -0.60 1.75
CA ILE A 83 5.68 -0.75 0.44
C ILE A 83 4.50 0.21 0.30
N THR A 84 3.66 0.37 1.32
CA THR A 84 2.55 1.32 1.36
C THR A 84 3.04 2.72 1.01
N LEU A 85 4.08 3.19 1.69
CA LEU A 85 4.57 4.56 1.54
C LEU A 85 5.23 4.78 0.19
N VAL A 86 5.98 3.79 -0.32
CA VAL A 86 6.55 3.83 -1.67
C VAL A 86 5.44 3.89 -2.73
N VAL A 87 4.44 2.99 -2.64
CA VAL A 87 3.31 2.96 -3.58
C VAL A 87 2.50 4.25 -3.51
N PHE A 88 2.25 4.76 -2.31
CA PHE A 88 1.54 6.02 -2.10
C PHE A 88 2.27 7.21 -2.73
N VAL A 89 3.59 7.30 -2.57
CA VAL A 89 4.38 8.36 -3.21
C VAL A 89 4.34 8.26 -4.73
N VAL A 90 4.49 7.07 -5.30
CA VAL A 90 4.37 6.88 -6.75
C VAL A 90 2.98 7.29 -7.23
N PHE A 91 1.93 6.89 -6.50
CA PHE A 91 0.56 7.26 -6.79
C PHE A 91 0.32 8.77 -6.71
N SER A 92 0.79 9.45 -5.66
CA SER A 92 0.59 10.89 -5.48
C SER A 92 1.27 11.69 -6.59
N VAL A 93 2.49 11.31 -6.99
CA VAL A 93 3.21 11.95 -8.11
C VAL A 93 2.46 11.78 -9.42
N ILE A 94 1.96 10.56 -9.71
CA ILE A 94 1.28 10.26 -10.99
C ILE A 94 -0.13 10.89 -11.06
N PHE A 95 -0.94 10.72 -10.00
CA PHE A 95 -2.37 11.07 -10.01
C PHE A 95 -2.65 12.47 -9.47
N PHE A 96 -1.84 12.97 -8.53
CA PHE A 96 -2.10 14.24 -7.85
C PHE A 96 -1.17 15.38 -8.30
N LYS A 97 -0.10 15.11 -9.07
CA LYS A 97 0.80 16.02 -9.84
C LYS A 97 1.34 17.31 -9.16
N ASN A 98 0.82 17.73 -8.01
CA ASN A 98 0.98 19.07 -7.42
C ASN A 98 1.48 19.04 -5.97
N GLU A 99 1.80 17.89 -5.39
CA GLU A 99 2.42 17.84 -4.07
C GLU A 99 3.91 18.15 -4.20
N THR A 100 4.32 19.36 -3.81
CA THR A 100 5.73 19.74 -3.73
C THR A 100 6.41 18.89 -2.67
N PHE A 101 7.38 18.07 -3.08
CA PHE A 101 8.22 17.30 -2.16
C PHE A 101 8.99 18.25 -1.21
N SER A 102 8.43 18.48 -0.02
CA SER A 102 9.11 19.22 1.05
C SER A 102 10.25 18.37 1.63
N SER A 103 11.35 19.01 2.05
CA SER A 103 12.51 18.36 2.70
C SER A 103 12.13 17.48 3.90
N ASN A 104 11.00 17.75 4.54
CA ASN A 104 10.48 16.94 5.64
C ASN A 104 10.07 15.52 5.19
N HIS A 105 9.63 15.34 3.94
CA HIS A 105 9.32 14.01 3.38
C HIS A 105 10.59 13.17 3.26
N LEU A 106 11.71 13.78 2.86
CA LEU A 106 13.00 13.10 2.77
C LEU A 106 13.49 12.63 4.14
N ILE A 107 13.34 13.46 5.16
CA ILE A 107 13.66 13.10 6.55
C ILE A 107 12.77 11.93 7.01
N GLY A 108 11.48 11.98 6.71
CA GLY A 108 10.56 10.87 6.96
C GLY A 108 11.01 9.56 6.32
N PHE A 109 11.46 9.61 5.05
CA PHE A 109 12.01 8.44 4.35
C PHE A 109 13.25 7.86 5.04
N ILE A 110 14.17 8.71 5.52
CA ILE A 110 15.35 8.26 6.26
C ILE A 110 14.94 7.52 7.54
N PHE A 111 13.95 8.02 8.28
CA PHE A 111 13.46 7.33 9.48
C PHE A 111 12.80 5.99 9.17
N LEU A 112 12.13 5.84 8.03
CA LEU A 112 11.60 4.54 7.59
C LEU A 112 12.73 3.54 7.32
N ILE A 113 13.81 3.98 6.66
CA ILE A 113 14.98 3.12 6.40
C ILE A 113 15.61 2.68 7.72
N LEU A 114 15.74 3.58 8.69
CA LEU A 114 16.23 3.24 10.03
C LEU A 114 15.32 2.24 10.74
N ALA A 115 14.00 2.41 10.66
CA ALA A 115 13.04 1.47 11.22
C ALA A 115 13.21 0.06 10.62
N VAL A 116 13.37 -0.05 9.30
CA VAL A 116 13.66 -1.32 8.62
C VAL A 116 14.97 -1.93 9.13
N TYR A 117 16.05 -1.15 9.20
CA TYR A 117 17.34 -1.65 9.65
C TYR A 117 17.27 -2.27 11.06
N PHE A 118 16.67 -1.56 12.01
CA PHE A 118 16.60 -2.04 13.40
C PHE A 118 15.72 -3.29 13.55
N ILE A 119 14.64 -3.40 12.79
CA ILE A 119 13.71 -4.53 12.87
C ILE A 119 14.26 -5.80 12.21
N PHE A 120 15.10 -5.66 11.19
CA PHE A 120 15.72 -6.80 10.51
C PHE A 120 17.09 -7.20 11.09
N LYS A 121 17.70 -6.36 11.94
CA LYS A 121 18.95 -6.68 12.64
C LYS A 121 18.75 -7.59 13.86
N GLY A 122 17.59 -7.52 14.51
CA GLY A 122 17.21 -8.39 15.62
C GLY A 122 16.69 -9.73 15.16
#